data_AF-A0A962W5I5-F1
#
_entry.id   AF-A0A962W5I5-F1
#
_cell.length_a   1.000
_cell.length_b   1.000
_cell.length_c   1.000
_cell.angle_alpha   90.00
_cell.angle_beta   90.00
_cell.angle_gamma   90.00
#
_symmetry.space_group_name_H-M   'P 1'
#
loop_
_entity.id
_entity.type
_entity.pdbx_description
1 polymer ?
#
loop_
_entity_poly.entity_id
_entity_poly.type
_entity_poly.pdbx_seq_one_letter_code
_entity_poly.pdbx_strand_id
1 'polypeptide(L)'
;MSAGELKLDKEAFLARHWQREPLLIRRAIADFSPPLGADELAGLALEEYIESRIVEYRDRQWLLHHGPFSEADFRRDVPWTLLVQAVDHYSEEVAALRHLVDFLPRWRVDDVMVSYAVDGGSVGPHYDNYDVFLLQGEGVRRWQIGQFCDADTALLPHDELRLLSDFQCQREY
;
A
#
# COMPACT_ATOMS: atom_id res chain seq x y z
N MET A 1 21.07 -6.77 -2.77
CA MET A 1 20.74 -7.10 -4.18
C MET A 1 20.15 -5.85 -4.84
N SER A 2 20.28 -5.67 -6.16
CA SER A 2 19.71 -4.48 -6.84
C SER A 2 18.19 -4.65 -7.00
N ALA A 3 17.40 -3.61 -6.74
CA ALA A 3 15.92 -3.59 -6.84
C ALA A 3 15.36 -3.86 -8.26
N GLY A 4 16.23 -4.14 -9.23
CA GLY A 4 15.88 -4.23 -10.64
C GLY A 4 15.72 -2.85 -11.27
N GLU A 5 15.43 -2.83 -12.57
CA GLU A 5 15.17 -1.60 -13.31
C GLU A 5 13.67 -1.44 -13.57
N LEU A 6 13.14 -0.25 -13.24
CA LEU A 6 11.77 0.12 -13.58
C LEU A 6 11.65 0.40 -15.09
N LYS A 7 10.91 -0.46 -15.79
CA LYS A 7 10.58 -0.31 -17.22
C LYS A 7 9.51 0.76 -17.40
N LEU A 8 9.93 2.01 -17.44
CA LEU A 8 9.09 3.19 -17.60
C LEU A 8 9.82 4.26 -18.40
N ASP A 9 9.14 4.82 -19.43
CA ASP A 9 9.57 6.08 -20.02
C ASP A 9 9.28 7.22 -19.02
N LYS A 10 10.34 7.65 -18.34
CA LYS A 10 10.28 8.64 -17.25
C LYS A 10 9.80 10.00 -17.74
N GLU A 11 10.21 10.43 -18.92
CA GLU A 11 9.84 11.73 -19.48
C GLU A 11 8.37 11.75 -19.87
N ALA A 12 7.90 10.69 -20.55
CA ALA A 12 6.50 10.54 -20.89
C ALA A 12 5.61 10.42 -19.64
N PHE A 13 6.08 9.69 -18.61
CA PHE A 13 5.39 9.57 -17.33
C PHE A 13 5.19 10.92 -16.64
N LEU A 14 6.26 11.70 -16.50
CA LEU A 14 6.20 13.03 -15.88
C LEU A 14 5.33 14.01 -16.67
N ALA A 15 5.34 13.93 -18.01
CA ALA A 15 4.56 14.82 -18.85
C ALA A 15 3.05 14.53 -18.85
N ARG A 16 2.66 13.26 -18.66
CA ARG A 16 1.26 12.80 -18.88
C ARG A 16 0.56 12.31 -17.61
N HIS A 17 1.27 11.63 -16.71
CA HIS A 17 0.65 10.87 -15.62
C HIS A 17 0.91 11.45 -14.23
N TRP A 18 2.14 11.87 -13.95
CA TRP A 18 2.50 12.40 -12.62
C TRP A 18 1.58 13.56 -12.19
N GLN A 19 0.91 13.40 -11.05
CA GLN A 19 -0.10 14.33 -10.51
C GLN A 19 -1.28 14.64 -11.44
N ARG A 20 -1.64 13.73 -12.36
CA ARG A 20 -2.73 13.95 -13.33
C ARG A 20 -3.68 12.77 -13.44
N GLU A 21 -3.16 11.59 -13.74
CA GLU A 21 -4.00 10.41 -13.91
C GLU A 21 -3.26 9.12 -13.50
N PRO A 22 -3.99 8.11 -12.99
CA PRO A 22 -3.41 6.81 -12.65
C PRO A 22 -2.90 6.05 -13.88
N LEU A 23 -1.80 5.31 -13.70
CA LEU A 23 -1.17 4.49 -14.74
C LEU A 23 -0.89 3.07 -14.21
N LEU A 24 -1.36 2.05 -14.94
CA LEU A 24 -0.92 0.67 -14.73
C LEU A 24 0.32 0.36 -15.57
N ILE A 25 1.40 -0.07 -14.92
CA ILE A 25 2.63 -0.54 -15.57
C ILE A 25 2.72 -2.07 -15.39
N ARG A 26 2.37 -2.83 -16.42
CA ARG A 26 2.45 -4.31 -16.36
C ARG A 26 3.91 -4.76 -16.49
N ARG A 27 4.33 -5.69 -15.63
CA ARG A 27 5.72 -6.22 -15.60
C ARG A 27 6.75 -5.09 -15.49
N ALA A 28 6.48 -4.15 -14.59
CA ALA A 28 7.29 -2.95 -14.35
C ALA A 28 8.75 -3.28 -14.04
N ILE A 29 8.99 -4.38 -13.33
CA ILE A 29 10.33 -4.89 -13.00
C ILE A 29 10.41 -6.32 -13.53
N ALA A 30 11.48 -6.63 -14.28
CA ALA A 30 11.69 -7.99 -14.79
C ALA A 30 12.08 -8.93 -13.65
N ASP A 31 11.48 -10.13 -13.64
CA ASP A 31 11.78 -11.19 -12.67
C ASP A 31 11.77 -10.71 -11.21
N PHE A 32 10.81 -9.82 -10.90
CA PHE A 32 10.67 -9.23 -9.58
C PHE A 32 10.42 -10.31 -8.52
N SER A 33 11.27 -10.30 -7.49
CA SER A 33 11.08 -11.06 -6.26
C SER A 33 10.91 -10.05 -5.12
N PRO A 34 9.86 -10.16 -4.29
CA PRO A 34 9.72 -9.29 -3.13
C PRO A 34 10.94 -9.40 -2.21
N PRO A 35 11.44 -8.27 -1.69
CA PRO A 35 12.61 -8.26 -0.80
C PRO A 35 12.29 -8.66 0.65
N LEU A 36 11.01 -8.86 0.99
CA LEU A 36 10.55 -9.15 2.34
C LEU A 36 9.41 -10.17 2.29
N GLY A 37 9.54 -11.25 3.06
CA GLY A 37 8.51 -12.28 3.20
C GLY A 37 7.41 -11.90 4.19
N ALA A 38 6.30 -12.65 4.16
CA ALA A 38 5.17 -12.43 5.07
C ALA A 38 5.52 -12.61 6.55
N ASP A 39 6.31 -13.64 6.88
CA ASP A 39 6.72 -13.92 8.26
C ASP A 39 7.66 -12.83 8.81
N GLU A 40 8.55 -12.29 7.96
CA GLU A 40 9.44 -11.18 8.34
C GLU A 40 8.65 -9.90 8.58
N LEU A 41 7.67 -9.59 7.71
CA LEU A 41 6.77 -8.46 7.90
C LEU A 41 5.95 -8.57 9.18
N ALA A 42 5.43 -9.76 9.49
CA ALA A 42 4.75 -10.03 10.75
C ALA A 42 5.71 -9.81 11.94
N GLY A 43 6.96 -10.27 11.85
CA GLY A 43 7.99 -10.03 12.85
C GLY A 43 8.25 -8.54 13.12
N LEU A 44 8.32 -7.71 12.07
CA LEU A 44 8.44 -6.25 12.23
C LEU A 44 7.24 -5.65 12.99
N ALA A 45 6.03 -6.18 12.76
CA ALA A 45 4.82 -5.68 13.39
C ALA A 45 4.69 -6.06 14.89
N LEU A 46 5.58 -6.92 15.41
CA LEU A 46 5.68 -7.25 16.84
C LEU A 46 6.55 -6.25 17.62
N GLU A 47 7.34 -5.42 16.94
CA GLU A 47 8.29 -4.49 17.57
C GLU A 47 7.60 -3.20 18.06
N GLU A 48 7.84 -2.80 19.32
CA GLU A 48 7.12 -1.68 19.97
C GLU A 48 7.28 -0.32 19.27
N TYR A 49 8.38 -0.13 18.54
CA TYR A 49 8.73 1.14 17.88
C TYR A 49 8.37 1.17 16.39
N ILE A 50 7.77 0.10 15.86
CA ILE A 50 7.38 0.01 14.46
C ILE A 50 5.88 0.24 14.33
N GLU A 51 5.51 1.34 13.67
CA GLU A 51 4.10 1.64 13.41
C GLU A 51 3.52 0.59 12.46
N SER A 52 2.54 -0.13 12.97
CA SER A 52 1.83 -1.16 12.22
C SER A 52 0.35 -1.17 12.59
N ARG A 53 -0.47 -1.63 11.64
CA ARG A 53 -1.92 -1.68 11.80
C ARG A 53 -2.53 -2.87 11.09
N ILE A 54 -3.58 -3.43 11.68
CA ILE A 54 -4.43 -4.43 11.03
C ILE A 54 -5.79 -3.80 10.78
N VAL A 55 -6.25 -3.87 9.53
CA VAL A 55 -7.60 -3.49 9.13
C VAL A 55 -8.41 -4.74 8.83
N GLU A 56 -9.63 -4.82 9.39
CA GLU A 56 -10.61 -5.86 9.04
C GLU A 56 -12.01 -5.26 8.89
N TYR A 57 -12.88 -6.00 8.21
CA TYR A 57 -14.29 -5.66 8.09
C TYR A 57 -15.15 -6.77 8.70
N ARG A 58 -15.85 -6.45 9.79
CA ARG A 58 -16.66 -7.38 10.59
C ARG A 58 -17.99 -6.72 10.94
N ASP A 59 -19.09 -7.48 10.88
CA ASP A 59 -20.41 -7.02 11.31
C ASP A 59 -20.86 -5.67 10.71
N ARG A 60 -20.49 -5.46 9.44
CA ARG A 60 -20.73 -4.22 8.67
C ARG A 60 -19.98 -2.98 9.18
N GLN A 61 -18.87 -3.20 9.89
CA GLN A 61 -18.03 -2.15 10.44
C GLN A 61 -16.57 -2.40 10.07
N TRP A 62 -15.86 -1.33 9.76
CA TRP A 62 -14.41 -1.35 9.61
C TRP A 62 -13.78 -1.25 10.99
N LEU A 63 -12.81 -2.12 11.27
CA LEU A 63 -12.09 -2.16 12.52
C LEU A 63 -10.60 -1.94 12.21
N LEU A 64 -10.01 -1.01 12.95
CA LEU A 64 -8.59 -0.71 12.91
C LEU A 64 -7.96 -1.12 14.24
N HIS A 65 -6.88 -1.90 14.16
CA HIS A 65 -6.09 -2.32 15.30
C HIS A 65 -4.67 -1.80 15.12
N HIS A 66 -4.07 -1.25 16.16
CA HIS A 66 -2.70 -0.74 16.13
C HIS A 66 -1.75 -1.72 16.82
N GLY A 67 -0.53 -1.80 16.30
CA GLY A 67 0.55 -2.54 16.91
C GLY A 67 1.13 -1.86 18.16
N PRO A 68 2.16 -2.46 18.77
CA PRO A 68 2.75 -3.74 18.40
C PRO A 68 1.77 -4.90 18.58
N PHE A 69 1.88 -5.90 17.71
CA PHE A 69 1.06 -7.11 17.77
C PHE A 69 1.77 -8.25 18.50
N SER A 70 1.02 -9.32 18.74
CA SER A 70 1.52 -10.63 19.12
C SER A 70 1.20 -11.65 18.04
N GLU A 71 1.84 -12.83 18.07
CA GLU A 71 1.53 -13.92 17.14
C GLU A 71 0.05 -14.36 17.18
N ALA A 72 -0.65 -14.12 18.30
CA ALA A 72 -2.07 -14.44 18.42
C ALA A 72 -2.94 -13.51 17.56
N ASP A 73 -2.52 -12.27 17.33
CA ASP A 73 -3.32 -11.25 16.63
C ASP A 73 -3.49 -11.53 15.13
N PHE A 74 -2.60 -12.35 14.55
CA PHE A 74 -2.71 -12.81 13.16
C PHE A 74 -3.67 -13.98 12.97
N ARG A 75 -4.10 -14.63 14.05
CA ARG A 75 -5.09 -15.73 14.02
C ARG A 75 -6.51 -15.15 14.07
N ARG A 76 -6.98 -14.66 12.92
CA ARG A 76 -8.30 -14.03 12.75
C ARG A 76 -9.24 -14.91 11.91
N ASP A 77 -10.53 -14.79 12.18
CA ASP A 77 -11.64 -15.53 11.54
C ASP A 77 -12.31 -14.78 10.38
N VAL A 78 -11.98 -13.50 10.18
CA VAL A 78 -12.44 -12.67 9.05
C VAL A 78 -11.26 -12.23 8.20
N PRO A 79 -11.45 -11.89 6.93
CA PRO A 79 -10.39 -11.32 6.11
C PRO A 79 -9.82 -10.02 6.68
N TRP A 80 -8.50 -9.88 6.65
CA TRP A 80 -7.77 -8.76 7.22
C TRP A 80 -6.57 -8.35 6.36
N THR A 81 -6.02 -7.18 6.64
CA THR A 81 -4.80 -6.66 6.01
C THR A 81 -3.90 -6.04 7.07
N LEU A 82 -2.66 -6.52 7.17
CA LEU A 82 -1.58 -5.88 7.93
C LEU A 82 -0.91 -4.83 7.04
N LEU A 83 -0.65 -3.66 7.62
CA LEU A 83 0.15 -2.61 7.04
C LEU A 83 1.26 -2.26 8.03
N VAL A 84 2.51 -2.19 7.56
CA VAL A 84 3.68 -1.78 8.34
C VAL A 84 4.30 -0.58 7.65
N GLN A 85 4.46 0.51 8.39
CA GLN A 85 4.98 1.78 7.87
C GLN A 85 6.51 1.77 7.80
N ALA A 86 7.07 2.62 6.94
CA ALA A 86 8.49 2.91 6.87
C ALA A 86 9.42 1.69 6.94
N VAL A 87 9.05 0.62 6.24
CA VAL A 87 9.78 -0.66 6.27
C VAL A 87 11.18 -0.51 5.68
N ASP A 88 11.38 0.48 4.81
CA ASP A 88 12.69 0.87 4.31
C ASP A 88 13.66 1.35 5.40
N HIS A 89 13.19 1.74 6.58
CA HIS A 89 14.08 2.05 7.71
C HIS A 89 14.66 0.80 8.37
N TYR A 90 14.02 -0.36 8.20
CA TYR A 90 14.33 -1.61 8.90
C TYR A 90 14.86 -2.70 7.97
N SER A 91 14.68 -2.55 6.65
CA SER A 91 15.21 -3.46 5.62
C SER A 91 15.93 -2.69 4.52
N GLU A 92 17.24 -2.94 4.37
CA GLU A 92 18.05 -2.37 3.28
C GLU A 92 17.54 -2.77 1.89
N GLU A 93 16.95 -3.95 1.77
CA GLU A 93 16.44 -4.50 0.52
C GLU A 93 15.13 -3.83 0.12
N VAL A 94 14.28 -3.50 1.10
CA VAL A 94 13.10 -2.66 0.89
C VAL A 94 13.52 -1.22 0.59
N ALA A 95 14.52 -0.68 1.30
CA ALA A 95 15.05 0.66 1.03
C ALA A 95 15.56 0.82 -0.40
N ALA A 96 16.16 -0.23 -0.96
CA ALA A 96 16.63 -0.23 -2.34
C ALA A 96 15.49 -0.01 -3.36
N LEU A 97 14.24 -0.33 -3.04
CA LEU A 97 13.09 -0.07 -3.91
C LEU A 97 12.89 1.42 -4.19
N ARG A 98 13.32 2.31 -3.28
CA ARG A 98 13.21 3.77 -3.48
C ARG A 98 14.02 4.25 -4.69
N HIS A 99 15.06 3.53 -5.07
CA HIS A 99 15.85 3.84 -6.27
C HIS A 99 15.07 3.68 -7.58
N LEU A 100 13.98 2.92 -7.57
CA LEU A 100 13.10 2.78 -8.75
C LEU A 100 12.49 4.13 -9.17
N VAL A 101 12.36 5.06 -8.23
CA VAL A 101 11.74 6.38 -8.43
C VAL A 101 12.73 7.54 -8.27
N ASP A 102 14.04 7.31 -8.39
CA ASP A 102 15.09 8.34 -8.29
C ASP A 102 15.00 9.45 -9.37
N PHE A 103 14.11 9.29 -10.37
CA PHE A 103 13.79 10.34 -11.34
C PHE A 103 12.85 11.42 -10.79
N LEU A 104 12.27 11.19 -9.60
CA LEU A 104 11.53 12.19 -8.84
C LEU A 104 12.45 12.93 -7.87
N PRO A 105 12.14 14.19 -7.52
CA PRO A 105 12.89 14.90 -6.48
C PRO A 105 12.80 14.15 -5.14
N ARG A 106 13.93 13.86 -4.51
CA ARG A 106 13.97 13.04 -3.26
C ARG A 106 13.10 13.58 -2.13
N TRP A 107 12.93 14.90 -2.02
CA TRP A 107 12.08 15.52 -1.00
C TRP A 107 10.57 15.26 -1.18
N ARG A 108 10.17 14.67 -2.31
CA ARG A 108 8.79 14.23 -2.60
C ARG A 108 8.54 12.77 -2.24
N VAL A 109 9.59 12.00 -1.94
CA VAL A 109 9.51 10.58 -1.63
C VAL A 109 9.60 10.43 -0.12
N ASP A 110 8.52 9.92 0.48
CA ASP A 110 8.42 9.73 1.94
C ASP A 110 9.12 8.42 2.34
N ASP A 111 8.38 7.31 2.38
CA ASP A 111 8.82 6.01 2.86
C ASP A 111 8.30 4.85 1.98
N VAL A 112 8.55 3.60 2.39
CA VAL A 112 7.97 2.39 1.81
C VAL A 112 7.13 1.66 2.86
N MET A 113 5.81 1.86 2.81
CA MET A 113 4.86 1.02 3.55
C MET A 113 4.66 -0.32 2.83
N VAL A 114 4.69 -1.43 3.57
CA VAL A 114 4.42 -2.78 3.04
C VAL A 114 3.12 -3.31 3.63
N SER A 115 2.29 -3.94 2.80
CA SER A 115 1.04 -4.59 3.24
C SER A 115 1.02 -6.07 2.94
N TYR A 116 0.48 -6.86 3.87
CA TYR A 116 0.12 -8.26 3.69
C TYR A 116 -1.39 -8.41 3.86
N ALA A 117 -2.05 -9.07 2.91
CA ALA A 117 -3.49 -9.31 2.96
C ALA A 117 -3.79 -10.78 2.68
N VAL A 118 -4.68 -11.37 3.48
CA VAL A 118 -5.30 -12.66 3.17
C VAL A 118 -6.34 -12.50 2.06
N ASP A 119 -6.85 -13.59 1.50
CA ASP A 119 -7.92 -13.53 0.49
C ASP A 119 -9.16 -12.78 1.04
N GLY A 120 -9.68 -11.84 0.26
CA GLY A 120 -10.72 -10.90 0.67
C GLY A 120 -10.27 -9.75 1.59
N GLY A 121 -9.01 -9.74 2.04
CA GLY A 121 -8.44 -8.66 2.85
C GLY A 121 -8.40 -7.33 2.09
N SER A 122 -8.83 -6.26 2.76
CA SER A 122 -8.87 -4.92 2.18
C SER A 122 -8.79 -3.86 3.28
N VAL A 123 -8.48 -2.63 2.88
CA VAL A 123 -8.56 -1.43 3.72
C VAL A 123 -9.77 -0.55 3.38
N GLY A 124 -10.61 -1.02 2.46
CA GLY A 124 -11.80 -0.31 2.00
C GLY A 124 -11.51 0.74 0.93
N PRO A 125 -12.58 1.29 0.31
CA PRO A 125 -12.45 2.39 -0.64
C PRO A 125 -12.05 3.67 0.10
N HIS A 126 -10.91 4.26 -0.28
CA HIS A 126 -10.36 5.47 0.33
C HIS A 126 -9.65 6.31 -0.74
N TYR A 127 -9.22 7.50 -0.35
CA TYR A 127 -8.31 8.32 -1.14
C TYR A 127 -7.21 8.88 -0.25
N ASP A 128 -6.05 9.12 -0.86
CA ASP A 128 -4.88 9.68 -0.20
C ASP A 128 -4.61 11.10 -0.68
N ASN A 129 -3.86 11.86 0.15
CA ASN A 129 -3.41 13.20 -0.19
C ASN A 129 -2.00 13.22 -0.83
N TYR A 130 -1.43 12.04 -1.10
CA TYR A 130 -0.10 11.86 -1.66
C TYR A 130 -0.15 11.03 -2.95
N ASP A 131 0.87 11.20 -3.78
CA ASP A 131 1.12 10.32 -4.92
C ASP A 131 1.69 8.97 -4.41
N VAL A 132 1.25 7.84 -4.98
CA VAL A 132 1.70 6.51 -4.57
C VAL A 132 2.03 5.62 -5.76
N PHE A 133 3.09 4.81 -5.62
CA PHE A 133 3.39 3.70 -6.52
C PHE A 133 3.06 2.38 -5.81
N LEU A 134 2.03 1.68 -6.29
CA LEU A 134 1.65 0.36 -5.77
C LEU A 134 2.39 -0.73 -6.54
N LEU A 135 3.42 -1.31 -5.91
CA LEU A 135 4.20 -2.41 -6.48
C LEU A 135 3.66 -3.75 -5.99
N GLN A 136 3.09 -4.56 -6.89
CA GLN A 136 2.61 -5.89 -6.55
C GLN A 136 3.79 -6.83 -6.26
N GLY A 137 3.81 -7.38 -5.04
CA GLY A 137 4.71 -8.45 -4.63
C GLY A 137 4.16 -9.84 -4.92
N GLU A 138 4.18 -10.71 -3.91
CA GLU A 138 3.60 -12.05 -4.00
C GLU A 138 2.07 -12.04 -4.17
N GLY A 139 1.55 -13.13 -4.73
CA GLY A 139 0.11 -13.32 -4.94
C GLY A 139 -0.49 -12.39 -5.98
N VAL A 140 -1.80 -12.14 -5.85
CA VAL A 140 -2.57 -11.27 -6.75
C VAL A 140 -3.52 -10.40 -5.95
N ARG A 141 -3.72 -9.16 -6.38
CA ARG A 141 -4.68 -8.23 -5.80
C ARG A 141 -5.46 -7.54 -6.91
N ARG A 142 -6.79 -7.57 -6.79
CA ARG A 142 -7.68 -6.81 -7.67
C ARG A 142 -7.67 -5.35 -7.22
N TRP A 143 -7.33 -4.45 -8.13
CA TRP A 143 -7.32 -3.01 -7.86
C TRP A 143 -8.45 -2.31 -8.62
N GLN A 144 -9.26 -1.55 -7.89
CA GLN A 144 -10.31 -0.72 -8.46
C GLN A 144 -9.97 0.74 -8.22
N ILE A 145 -10.01 1.55 -9.28
CA ILE A 145 -9.77 2.99 -9.23
C ILE A 145 -11.11 3.71 -9.40
N GLY A 146 -11.38 4.62 -8.48
CA GLY A 146 -12.63 5.37 -8.42
C GLY A 146 -12.54 6.78 -9.01
N GLN A 147 -13.54 7.58 -8.64
CA GLN A 147 -13.63 9.00 -8.95
C GLN A 147 -12.51 9.84 -8.30
N PHE A 148 -12.30 11.05 -8.81
CA PHE A 148 -11.51 12.07 -8.12
C PHE A 148 -12.18 12.43 -6.78
N CYS A 149 -11.37 12.54 -5.74
CA CYS A 149 -11.81 12.87 -4.39
C CYS A 149 -11.01 14.07 -3.86
N ASP A 150 -11.67 14.87 -3.03
CA ASP A 150 -11.13 16.08 -2.40
C ASP A 150 -11.68 16.22 -0.97
N ALA A 151 -11.41 17.37 -0.34
CA ALA A 151 -11.81 17.67 1.02
C ALA A 151 -13.34 17.69 1.25
N ASP A 152 -14.14 17.87 0.20
CA ASP A 152 -15.61 17.90 0.27
C ASP A 152 -16.23 16.52 -0.03
N THR A 153 -15.40 15.53 -0.36
CA THR A 153 -15.85 14.17 -0.65
C THR A 153 -16.43 13.50 0.60
N ALA A 154 -17.66 12.97 0.49
CA ALA A 154 -18.36 12.33 1.59
C ALA A 154 -17.67 11.03 2.06
N LEU A 155 -17.52 10.91 3.37
CA LEU A 155 -16.86 9.79 4.04
C LEU A 155 -17.83 9.05 4.97
N LEU A 156 -17.60 7.76 5.16
CA LEU A 156 -18.20 7.02 6.26
C LEU A 156 -17.61 7.53 7.59
N PRO A 157 -18.43 7.67 8.63
CA PRO A 157 -17.93 7.98 9.96
C PRO A 157 -16.98 6.88 10.44
N HIS A 158 -15.74 7.26 10.70
CA HIS A 158 -14.74 6.43 11.36
C HIS A 158 -13.69 7.36 11.99
N ASP A 159 -13.18 7.01 13.16
CA ASP A 159 -12.28 7.90 13.92
C ASP A 159 -10.93 8.10 13.20
N GLU A 160 -10.39 7.03 12.62
CA GLU A 160 -9.03 7.05 12.04
C GLU A 160 -8.94 6.69 10.54
N LEU A 161 -9.90 5.94 9.98
CA LEU A 161 -9.88 5.54 8.56
C LEU A 161 -10.66 6.53 7.70
N ARG A 162 -10.07 6.88 6.55
CA ARG A 162 -10.72 7.75 5.55
C ARG A 162 -11.49 6.91 4.52
N LEU A 163 -12.67 6.44 4.90
CA LEU A 163 -13.46 5.54 4.05
C LEU A 163 -14.49 6.31 3.23
N LEU A 164 -14.54 6.09 1.92
CA LEU A 164 -15.53 6.71 1.03
C LEU A 164 -16.94 6.18 1.35
N SER A 165 -17.92 7.08 1.44
CA SER A 165 -19.33 6.70 1.60
C SER A 165 -19.94 6.14 0.31
N ASP A 166 -19.46 6.61 -0.84
CA ASP A 166 -19.83 6.12 -2.17
C ASP A 166 -18.57 5.94 -3.02
N PHE A 167 -18.41 4.76 -3.60
CA PHE A 167 -17.28 4.43 -4.46
C PHE A 167 -17.80 4.06 -5.86
N GLN A 168 -17.38 4.84 -6.84
CA GLN A 168 -17.77 4.65 -8.23
C GLN A 168 -16.57 4.11 -9.00
N CYS A 169 -16.52 2.78 -9.13
CA CYS A 169 -15.44 2.12 -9.88
C CYS A 169 -15.44 2.61 -11.34
N GLN A 170 -14.32 3.23 -11.75
CA GLN A 170 -14.10 3.71 -13.12
C GLN A 170 -13.18 2.78 -13.91
N ARG A 171 -12.22 2.14 -13.24
CA ARG A 171 -11.27 1.20 -13.84
C ARG A 171 -10.97 0.07 -12.86
N GLU A 172 -10.73 -1.13 -13.39
CA GLU A 172 -10.36 -2.32 -12.63
C GLU A 172 -9.18 -3.03 -13.30
N TYR A 173 -8.27 -3.58 -12.49
CA TYR A 173 -7.05 -4.25 -12.94
C TYR A 173 -6.80 -5.57 -12.22
#